data_AF-A0A168FG31-F1
#
_entry.id   AF-A0A168FG31-F1
#
_cell.length_a   1.000
_cell.length_b   1.000
_cell.length_c   1.000
_cell.angle_alpha   90.00
_cell.angle_beta   90.00
_cell.angle_gamma   90.00
#
_symmetry.space_group_name_H-M   'P 1'
#
loop_
_entity.id
_entity.type
_entity.pdbx_description
1 polymer ?
#
loop_
_entity_poly.entity_id
_entity_poly.type
_entity_poly.pdbx_seq_one_letter_code
_entity_poly.pdbx_strand_id
1 'polypeptide(L)'
;MVLARLMHPVLYFRLSGIQFLARPMPGSVPPQIHDSIARIPRFVTVFNAKGGDTIDSAAVSRWRASLLDPDDVFRPEFLSELILGGVDAGDAVLADDLGPLLERWKVRRVSYEPSLVVPDGPYYLANDVLHSVWRVYQDHQLAFVQALWPSLDGQG
;
A
#
# COMPACT_ATOMS: atom_id res chain seq x y z
N MET A 1 -26.72 -14.21 16.74
CA MET A 1 -25.53 -13.38 17.04
C MET A 1 -24.99 -12.88 15.71
N VAL A 2 -25.32 -11.64 15.33
CA VAL A 2 -24.88 -11.05 14.06
C VAL A 2 -23.52 -10.43 14.31
N LEU A 3 -22.45 -11.01 13.76
CA LEU A 3 -21.16 -10.34 13.70
C LEU A 3 -21.35 -9.11 12.81
N ALA A 4 -21.40 -7.92 13.40
CA ALA A 4 -21.24 -6.69 12.65
C ALA A 4 -19.83 -6.71 12.05
N ARG A 5 -19.73 -7.03 10.75
CA ARG A 5 -18.51 -6.75 9.99
C ARG A 5 -18.31 -5.25 10.05
N LEU A 6 -17.32 -4.79 10.82
CA LEU A 6 -16.80 -3.44 10.72
C LEU A 6 -16.33 -3.25 9.27
N MET A 7 -17.20 -2.70 8.44
CA MET A 7 -16.87 -2.30 7.08
C MET A 7 -16.01 -1.05 7.20
N HIS A 8 -14.69 -1.24 7.06
CA HIS A 8 -13.78 -0.12 6.94
C HIS A 8 -14.13 0.64 5.64
N PRO A 9 -14.32 1.97 5.70
CA PRO A 9 -14.81 2.73 4.57
C PRO A 9 -13.76 2.76 3.45
N VAL A 10 -14.23 2.85 2.20
CA VAL A 10 -13.39 3.29 1.09
C VAL A 10 -13.05 4.77 1.34
N LEU A 11 -11.77 5.09 1.26
CA LEU A 11 -11.23 6.42 1.47
C LEU A 11 -10.95 7.08 0.13
N TYR A 12 -11.12 8.40 0.09
CA TYR A 12 -10.81 9.23 -1.07
C TYR A 12 -9.84 10.32 -0.63
N PHE A 13 -8.76 10.52 -1.38
CA PHE A 13 -7.76 11.53 -1.07
C PHE A 13 -7.10 12.10 -2.33
N ARG A 14 -6.37 13.20 -2.15
CA ARG A 14 -5.60 13.85 -3.21
C ARG A 14 -4.14 13.92 -2.80
N LEU A 15 -3.25 13.51 -3.69
CA LEU A 15 -1.80 13.55 -3.50
C LEU A 15 -1.16 14.17 -4.74
N SER A 16 -0.37 15.24 -4.55
CA SER A 16 0.30 15.98 -5.63
C SER A 16 -0.62 16.31 -6.82
N GLY A 17 -1.85 16.75 -6.50
CA GLY A 17 -2.84 17.13 -7.49
C GLY A 17 -3.67 15.98 -8.07
N ILE A 18 -3.31 14.72 -7.82
CA ILE A 18 -3.94 13.52 -8.38
C ILE A 18 -4.90 12.90 -7.38
N GLN A 19 -6.03 12.39 -7.86
CA GLN A 19 -7.09 11.81 -7.05
C GLN A 19 -6.88 10.30 -6.89
N PHE A 20 -7.15 9.78 -5.69
CA PHE A 20 -6.97 8.37 -5.35
C PHE A 20 -8.14 7.83 -4.54
N LEU A 21 -8.37 6.53 -4.67
CA LEU A 21 -9.21 5.73 -3.78
C LEU A 21 -8.33 4.78 -2.99
N ALA A 22 -8.65 4.58 -1.71
CA ALA A 22 -8.02 3.60 -0.84
C ALA A 22 -9.09 2.66 -0.29
N ARG A 23 -8.93 1.35 -0.46
CA ARG A 23 -9.87 0.35 0.06
C ARG A 23 -9.13 -0.58 1.02
N PRO A 24 -9.74 -0.92 2.16
CA PRO A 24 -9.14 -1.83 3.11
C PRO A 24 -8.80 -3.17 2.45
N MET A 25 -7.60 -3.67 2.71
CA MET A 25 -7.18 -5.00 2.29
C MET A 25 -7.86 -6.05 3.17
N PRO A 26 -8.66 -6.97 2.61
CA PRO A 26 -9.31 -8.00 3.40
C PRO A 26 -8.26 -8.98 3.95
N GLY A 27 -8.32 -9.26 5.24
CA GLY A 27 -7.42 -10.23 5.88
C GLY A 27 -6.00 -9.71 6.15
N SER A 28 -5.71 -8.43 5.90
CA SER A 28 -4.49 -7.83 6.42
C SER A 28 -4.57 -7.85 7.95
N VAL A 29 -3.70 -8.63 8.59
CA VAL A 29 -3.45 -8.44 10.03
C VAL A 29 -2.98 -7.00 10.17
N PRO A 30 -3.59 -6.20 11.08
CA PRO A 30 -3.08 -4.87 11.36
C PRO A 30 -1.58 -5.00 11.63
N PRO A 31 -0.71 -4.28 10.90
CA PRO A 31 0.70 -4.29 11.23
C PRO A 31 0.80 -3.91 12.71
N GLN A 32 1.56 -4.68 13.49
CA GLN A 32 1.64 -4.48 14.94
C GLN A 32 2.56 -3.28 15.24
N ILE A 33 2.19 -2.12 14.73
CA ILE A 33 2.96 -0.90 14.87
C ILE A 33 2.70 -0.36 16.27
N HIS A 34 3.59 -0.73 17.19
CA HIS A 34 3.55 -0.41 18.63
C HIS A 34 3.80 1.07 18.96
N ASP A 35 3.31 1.99 18.14
CA ASP A 35 3.64 3.41 18.26
C ASP A 35 2.37 4.27 18.27
N SER A 36 2.24 5.21 19.22
CA SER A 36 1.02 6.01 19.37
C SER A 36 0.75 6.95 18.17
N ILE A 37 1.75 7.13 17.30
CA ILE A 37 1.69 7.80 16.00
C ILE A 37 0.96 6.94 14.94
N ALA A 38 0.70 5.66 15.20
CA ALA A 38 0.08 4.70 14.27
C ALA A 38 -1.32 5.11 13.76
N ARG A 39 -2.01 6.01 14.47
CA ARG A 39 -3.32 6.51 14.06
C ARG A 39 -3.28 7.62 13.00
N ILE A 40 -2.12 8.23 12.75
CA ILE A 40 -1.99 9.25 11.70
C ILE A 40 -1.91 8.54 10.34
N PRO A 41 -2.84 8.82 9.41
CA PRO A 41 -2.80 8.23 8.09
C PRO A 41 -1.50 8.57 7.36
N ARG A 42 -0.93 7.59 6.66
CA ARG A 42 0.36 7.74 6.00
C ARG A 42 0.50 6.86 4.77
N PHE A 43 1.40 7.28 3.88
CA PHE A 43 1.74 6.56 2.67
C PHE A 43 2.95 5.67 2.94
N VAL A 44 2.78 4.38 2.67
CA VAL A 44 3.79 3.38 2.95
C VAL A 44 4.06 2.57 1.69
N THR A 45 5.21 1.94 1.61
CA THR A 45 5.51 0.96 0.56
C THR A 45 5.91 -0.35 1.22
N VAL A 46 5.34 -1.46 0.77
CA VAL A 46 5.68 -2.80 1.26
C VAL A 46 6.69 -3.43 0.32
N PHE A 47 7.78 -3.93 0.90
CA PHE A 47 8.79 -4.76 0.26
C PHE A 47 8.88 -6.08 1.02
N ASN A 48 8.44 -7.18 0.42
CA ASN A 48 8.51 -8.48 1.06
C ASN A 48 9.94 -9.02 1.05
N ALA A 49 10.38 -9.52 2.19
CA ALA A 49 11.67 -10.15 2.39
C ALA A 49 11.49 -11.48 3.12
N LYS A 50 12.56 -12.29 3.17
CA LYS A 50 12.61 -13.56 3.87
C LYS A 50 13.74 -13.53 4.90
N GLY A 51 13.62 -14.39 5.91
CA GLY A 51 14.70 -14.62 6.85
C GLY A 51 15.98 -15.09 6.14
N GLY A 52 17.09 -14.45 6.46
CA GLY A 52 18.39 -14.62 5.83
C GLY A 52 18.68 -13.68 4.67
N ASP A 53 17.70 -12.90 4.20
CA ASP A 53 17.92 -11.95 3.11
C ASP A 53 18.85 -10.81 3.56
N THR A 54 19.81 -10.47 2.70
CA THR A 54 20.57 -9.22 2.79
C THR A 54 19.93 -8.22 1.84
N ILE A 55 19.39 -7.14 2.39
CA ILE A 55 18.70 -6.08 1.65
C ILE A 55 19.70 -4.95 1.45
N ASP A 56 20.25 -4.87 0.24
CA ASP A 56 21.20 -3.84 -0.16
C ASP A 56 20.56 -2.76 -1.06
N SER A 57 21.32 -1.69 -1.31
CA SER A 57 20.84 -0.58 -2.14
C SER A 57 20.50 -1.02 -3.58
N ALA A 58 21.19 -2.03 -4.12
CA ALA A 58 21.01 -2.51 -5.47
C ALA A 58 19.73 -3.35 -5.61
N ALA A 59 19.40 -4.19 -4.62
CA ALA A 59 18.18 -4.97 -4.56
C ALA A 59 16.96 -4.04 -4.48
N VAL A 60 16.98 -3.07 -3.57
CA VAL A 60 15.88 -2.11 -3.39
C VAL A 60 15.73 -1.20 -4.62
N SER A 61 16.84 -0.77 -5.23
CA SER A 61 16.79 0.03 -6.47
C SER A 61 16.22 -0.76 -7.66
N ARG A 62 16.63 -2.02 -7.82
CA ARG A 62 16.08 -2.89 -8.89
C ARG A 62 14.60 -3.17 -8.67
N TRP A 63 14.20 -3.49 -7.44
CA TRP A 63 12.81 -3.71 -7.09
C TRP A 63 11.94 -2.50 -7.45
N ARG A 64 12.34 -1.30 -7.00
CA ARG A 64 11.65 -0.06 -7.33
C ARG A 64 11.53 0.12 -8.84
N ALA A 65 12.62 -0.02 -9.57
CA ALA A 65 12.63 0.14 -11.03
C ALA A 65 11.73 -0.87 -11.74
N SER A 66 11.63 -2.09 -11.21
CA SER A 66 10.83 -3.16 -11.82
C SER A 66 9.34 -3.08 -11.50
N LEU A 67 8.97 -2.54 -10.34
CA LEU A 67 7.60 -2.63 -9.81
C LEU A 67 6.96 -1.27 -9.59
N LEU A 68 7.66 -0.32 -8.97
CA LEU A 68 7.10 0.97 -8.56
C LEU A 68 7.19 2.03 -9.65
N ASP A 69 8.34 2.14 -10.33
CA ASP A 69 8.53 3.15 -11.36
C ASP A 69 7.55 3.01 -12.56
N PRO A 70 7.11 1.80 -13.00
CA PRO A 70 6.05 1.67 -13.99
C PRO A 70 4.62 1.75 -13.43
N ASP A 71 4.43 1.75 -12.10
CA ASP A 71 3.11 1.81 -11.45
C ASP A 71 2.53 3.23 -11.54
N ASP A 72 1.32 3.34 -12.12
CA ASP A 72 0.62 4.61 -12.34
C ASP A 72 0.05 5.21 -11.04
N VAL A 73 -0.08 4.39 -9.99
CA VAL A 73 -0.45 4.77 -8.62
C VAL A 73 0.77 5.32 -7.87
N PHE A 74 1.94 4.72 -8.04
CA PHE A 74 3.13 5.04 -7.24
C PHE A 74 3.53 6.51 -7.35
N ARG A 75 3.78 7.13 -6.19
CA ARG A 75 4.34 8.47 -6.05
C ARG A 75 5.45 8.43 -5.02
N PRO A 76 6.50 9.28 -5.11
CA PRO A 76 7.60 9.30 -4.16
C PRO A 76 7.16 9.41 -2.69
N GLU A 77 6.01 10.03 -2.41
CA GLU A 77 5.45 10.16 -1.07
C GLU A 77 5.09 8.81 -0.43
N PHE A 78 4.81 7.77 -1.23
CA PHE A 78 4.63 6.40 -0.72
C PHE A 78 5.91 5.80 -0.11
N LEU A 79 7.08 6.33 -0.45
CA LEU A 79 8.33 5.92 0.19
C LEU A 79 8.54 6.56 1.56
N SER A 80 7.58 7.31 2.12
CA SER A 80 7.78 7.94 3.44
C SER A 80 8.06 6.92 4.55
N GLU A 81 7.53 5.71 4.41
CA GLU A 81 7.84 4.54 5.23
C GLU A 81 7.98 3.30 4.34
N LEU A 82 9.02 2.51 4.59
CA LEU A 82 9.24 1.21 3.97
C LEU A 82 8.91 0.12 4.99
N ILE A 83 7.95 -0.74 4.67
CA ILE A 83 7.58 -1.89 5.51
C ILE A 83 8.20 -3.14 4.90
N LEU A 84 9.03 -3.82 5.68
CA LEU A 84 9.59 -5.12 5.33
C LEU A 84 8.61 -6.21 5.76
N GLY A 85 7.85 -6.72 4.78
CA GLY A 85 6.82 -7.73 4.99
C GLY A 85 7.41 -9.14 5.03
N GLY A 86 6.85 -10.00 5.89
CA GLY A 86 7.21 -11.42 5.94
C GLY A 86 8.52 -11.74 6.66
N VAL A 87 9.14 -10.76 7.32
CA VAL A 87 10.40 -10.93 8.05
C VAL A 87 10.42 -10.13 9.36
N ASP A 88 11.11 -10.69 10.36
CA ASP A 88 11.42 -10.02 11.62
C ASP A 88 12.69 -9.16 11.54
N ALA A 89 12.81 -8.17 12.43
CA ALA A 89 13.95 -7.26 12.47
C ALA A 89 15.31 -7.94 12.70
N GLY A 90 15.31 -9.12 13.33
CA GLY A 90 16.53 -9.92 13.55
C GLY A 90 16.89 -10.86 12.40
N ASP A 91 15.98 -11.08 11.45
CA ASP A 91 16.10 -12.12 10.44
C ASP A 91 16.46 -11.57 9.05
N ALA A 92 16.28 -10.26 8.81
CA ALA A 92 16.78 -9.58 7.61
C ALA A 92 17.96 -8.66 7.96
N VAL A 93 19.00 -8.69 7.13
CA VAL A 93 20.17 -7.82 7.29
C VAL A 93 20.04 -6.65 6.32
N LEU A 94 19.94 -5.43 6.83
CA LEU A 94 20.08 -4.23 6.00
C LEU A 94 21.57 -3.96 5.78
N ALA A 95 22.00 -3.87 4.53
CA ALA A 95 23.38 -3.54 4.22
C ALA A 95 23.69 -2.06 4.51
N ASP A 96 24.95 -1.76 4.83
CA ASP A 96 25.39 -0.39 5.20
C ASP A 96 25.15 0.64 4.09
N ASP A 97 25.14 0.21 2.83
CA ASP A 97 24.92 1.08 1.66
C ASP A 97 23.45 1.49 1.47
N LEU A 98 22.53 0.88 2.22
CA LEU A 98 21.10 1.16 2.11
C LEU A 98 20.73 2.51 2.74
N GLY A 99 21.42 2.93 3.81
CA GLY A 99 21.14 4.19 4.51
C GLY A 99 21.12 5.43 3.59
N PRO A 100 22.19 5.69 2.82
CA PRO A 100 22.24 6.79 1.86
C PRO A 100 21.14 6.71 0.78
N LEU A 101 20.74 5.50 0.37
CA LEU A 101 19.64 5.31 -0.58
C LEU A 101 18.30 5.75 0.02
N LEU A 102 18.00 5.28 1.23
CA LEU A 102 16.78 5.59 1.96
C LEU A 102 16.66 7.10 2.24
N GLU A 103 17.77 7.75 2.63
CA GLU A 103 17.82 9.20 2.83
C GLU A 103 17.53 9.96 1.53
N ARG A 104 18.18 9.57 0.42
CA ARG A 104 17.95 10.17 -0.91
C ARG A 104 16.49 10.04 -1.35
N TRP A 105 15.84 8.94 -0.98
CA TRP A 105 14.42 8.69 -1.26
C TRP A 105 13.47 9.30 -0.23
N LYS A 106 14.00 9.97 0.80
CA LYS A 106 13.24 10.58 1.90
C LYS A 106 12.41 9.57 2.70
N VAL A 107 12.88 8.32 2.77
CA VAL A 107 12.32 7.29 3.66
C VAL A 107 12.62 7.70 5.10
N ARG A 108 11.59 7.87 5.92
CA ARG A 108 11.73 8.35 7.31
C ARG A 108 11.74 7.21 8.31
N ARG A 109 11.18 6.07 7.93
CA ARG A 109 10.98 4.91 8.79
C ARG A 109 11.11 3.63 7.98
N VAL A 110 11.83 2.67 8.53
CA VAL A 110 11.78 1.26 8.11
C VAL A 110 11.16 0.47 9.24
N SER A 111 10.14 -0.31 8.95
CA SER A 111 9.45 -1.18 9.91
C SER A 111 9.45 -2.63 9.42
N TYR A 112 9.32 -3.57 10.35
CA TYR A 112 9.34 -5.00 10.08
C TYR A 112 8.01 -5.58 10.52
N GLU A 113 7.36 -6.33 9.63
CA GLU A 113 6.05 -6.92 9.90
C GLU A 113 6.02 -8.39 9.43
N PRO A 114 6.41 -9.34 10.30
CA PRO A 114 6.53 -10.75 9.93
C PRO A 114 5.21 -11.38 9.52
N SER A 115 4.10 -10.88 10.07
CA SER A 115 2.75 -11.37 9.77
C SER A 115 2.11 -10.70 8.54
N LEU A 116 2.76 -9.68 7.97
CA LEU A 116 2.23 -8.95 6.84
C LEU A 116 2.47 -9.73 5.55
N VAL A 117 1.41 -10.33 5.03
CA VAL A 117 1.41 -11.07 3.76
C VAL A 117 0.53 -10.34 2.76
N VAL A 118 1.11 -9.35 2.07
CA VAL A 118 0.48 -8.59 0.99
C VAL A 118 1.45 -8.45 -0.18
N PRO A 119 0.99 -8.21 -1.42
CA PRO A 119 1.90 -7.94 -2.52
C PRO A 119 2.86 -6.76 -2.24
N ASP A 120 4.00 -6.74 -2.92
CA ASP A 120 4.85 -5.56 -2.92
C ASP A 120 4.12 -4.38 -3.57
N GLY A 121 4.31 -3.17 -3.06
CA GLY A 121 3.77 -1.97 -3.69
C GLY A 121 3.40 -0.83 -2.74
N PRO A 122 2.80 0.24 -3.29
CA PRO A 122 2.33 1.39 -2.53
C PRO A 122 1.00 1.11 -1.82
N TYR A 123 0.90 1.57 -0.58
CA TYR A 123 -0.29 1.42 0.25
C TYR A 123 -0.59 2.69 1.05
N TYR A 124 -1.85 2.79 1.48
CA TYR A 124 -2.28 3.80 2.43
C TYR A 124 -2.60 3.14 3.78
N LEU A 125 -1.84 3.47 4.81
CA LEU A 125 -2.09 2.97 6.16
C LEU A 125 -2.92 3.98 6.92
N ALA A 126 -4.10 3.55 7.39
CA ALA A 126 -4.99 4.39 8.20
C ALA A 126 -5.72 3.54 9.22
N ASN A 127 -5.76 4.00 10.47
CA ASN A 127 -6.37 3.27 11.60
C ASN A 127 -5.86 1.82 11.70
N ASP A 128 -4.55 1.63 11.55
CA ASP A 128 -3.88 0.32 11.57
C ASP A 128 -4.38 -0.66 10.49
N VAL A 129 -5.06 -0.16 9.46
CA VAL A 129 -5.52 -0.95 8.32
C VAL A 129 -4.77 -0.52 7.07
N LEU A 130 -4.18 -1.50 6.40
CA LEU A 130 -3.53 -1.29 5.11
C LEU A 130 -4.61 -1.22 4.03
N HIS A 131 -4.57 -0.17 3.21
CA HIS A 131 -5.49 0.02 2.11
C HIS A 131 -4.73 -0.07 0.79
N SER A 132 -5.24 -0.88 -0.14
CA SER A 132 -4.80 -0.82 -1.53
C SER A 132 -5.26 0.49 -2.15
N VAL A 133 -4.40 1.08 -2.97
CA VAL A 133 -4.62 2.40 -3.55
C VAL A 133 -4.84 2.27 -5.05
N TRP A 134 -5.81 3.02 -5.57
CA TRP A 134 -6.05 3.17 -7.00
C TRP A 134 -6.08 4.63 -7.37
N ARG A 135 -5.51 4.96 -8.52
CA ARG A 135 -5.65 6.26 -9.13
C ARG A 135 -7.06 6.42 -9.69
N VAL A 136 -7.67 7.58 -9.45
CA VAL A 136 -8.94 7.97 -10.06
C VAL A 136 -8.63 8.72 -11.35
N TYR A 137 -9.24 8.25 -12.43
CA TYR A 137 -9.17 8.87 -13.74
C TYR A 137 -10.45 9.65 -14.01
N GLN A 138 -10.30 10.88 -14.47
CA GLN A 138 -11.45 11.64 -14.96
C GLN A 138 -11.92 11.03 -16.27
N ASP A 139 -13.19 10.67 -16.32
CA ASP A 139 -13.84 10.28 -17.55
C ASP A 139 -14.28 11.52 -18.31
N HIS A 140 -13.40 12.01 -19.18
CA HIS A 140 -13.70 13.13 -20.06
C HIS A 140 -14.65 12.75 -21.21
N GLN A 141 -14.89 11.46 -21.44
CA GLN A 141 -15.69 10.97 -22.56
C GLN A 141 -17.10 10.53 -22.11
N LEU A 142 -17.41 10.53 -20.81
CA LEU A 142 -18.65 9.99 -20.22
C LEU A 142 -18.94 8.56 -20.68
N ALA A 143 -17.89 7.77 -20.95
CA ALA A 143 -17.96 6.49 -21.63
C ALA A 143 -18.15 5.29 -20.69
N PHE A 144 -18.40 5.49 -19.39
CA PHE A 144 -18.82 4.40 -18.51
C PHE A 144 -20.22 3.91 -18.88
N VAL A 145 -20.26 2.84 -19.67
CA VAL A 145 -21.50 2.13 -20.02
C VAL A 145 -21.93 1.29 -18.82
N GLN A 146 -23.01 1.68 -18.15
CA GLN A 146 -23.72 0.81 -17.22
C GLN A 146 -24.58 -0.16 -18.03
N ALA A 147 -24.31 -1.46 -17.94
CA ALA A 147 -25.18 -2.46 -18.55
C ALA A 147 -26.53 -2.44 -17.83
N LEU A 148 -27.59 -2.06 -18.55
CA LEU A 148 -28.96 -2.26 -18.12
C LEU A 148 -29.38 -3.67 -18.54
N TRP A 149 -29.58 -4.55 -17.57
CA TRP A 149 -30.21 -5.84 -17.82
C TRP A 149 -31.71 -5.60 -18.08
N PRO A 150 -32.30 -6.09 -19.18
CA PRO A 150 -33.74 -6.02 -19.33
C PRO A 150 -34.39 -6.87 -18.23
N SER A 151 -35.11 -6.23 -17.31
CA SER A 151 -35.98 -6.92 -16.36
C SER A 151 -37.25 -7.37 -17.09
N LEU A 152 -37.63 -8.63 -16.88
CA LEU A 152 -38.80 -9.30 -17.46
C LEU A 152 -40.16 -8.77 -16.94
N ASP A 153 -40.22 -7.52 -16.49
CA ASP A 153 -41.49 -6.87 -16.16
C ASP A 153 -42.08 -6.20 -17.41
N GLY A 154 -42.22 -7.00 -18.46
CA GLY A 154 -43.09 -6.72 -19.59
C GLY A 154 -44.43 -7.40 -19.32
N GLN A 155 -45.30 -6.77 -18.52
CA GLN A 155 -46.72 -7.09 -18.58
C GLN A 155 -47.24 -6.67 -19.95
N GLY A 156 -47.61 -7.66 -20.76
CA GLY A 156 -48.39 -7.56 -21.99
C GLY A 156 -49.22 -8.82 -22.12
#